data_AF-A0A833GAT8-F1
#
_entry.id   AF-A0A833GAT8-F1
#
_cell.length_a   1.000
_cell.length_b   1.000
_cell.length_c   1.000
_cell.angle_alpha   90.00
_cell.angle_beta   90.00
_cell.angle_gamma   90.00
#
_symmetry.space_group_name_H-M   'P 1'
#
loop_
_entity.id
_entity.type
_entity.pdbx_description
1 polymer ?
#
loop_
_entity_poly.entity_id
_entity_poly.type
_entity_poly.pdbx_seq_one_letter_code
_entity_poly.pdbx_strand_id
1 'polypeptide(L)'
;MRSQHGDGSGALRIAAAVAVMLCAGMAAAQSTPMPASASDICAKDDDDEEGKAAKPAPLWKRFTFEGACVELSGSLGATYQKQKAGAGVVSVLTTRKGSVSGASEVKTATADFQIDTRRKTVVGEIKTAFAVKYEKASSDPGNGSATLTEGLLTWAGIKAGYTDSQMNFWSGDFQFSASAPQRTVGLAGYQFKLNDDWSLTLAYETGLPTTQAASVKFVTVYPDEPVASARLSYEADDVSFQLAGLVHELRIDGTHPLLAFLGRAAEHSELGWAATAGLTAPAKLGAKGSEFSLQATYAVNASPYLGTAADLSSLASTVPVPVTTEGWSVVGSYHFVWSEQWETNVMASHLALDITLPRARPSVRTRRYAANVIWKPVEDFKLGAELGYVEAELETGGPLGLVKGISGRALAGYLYATVTF
;
A
#
# COMPACT_ATOMS: atom_id res chain seq x y z
N MET A 1 0.67 -43.56 20.02
CA MET A 1 0.08 -44.13 18.79
C MET A 1 -1.44 -43.94 18.83
N ARG A 2 -1.93 -42.85 18.21
CA ARG A 2 -3.33 -42.71 17.77
C ARG A 2 -3.30 -41.66 16.64
N SER A 3 -3.58 -42.13 15.43
CA SER A 3 -3.64 -41.37 14.20
C SER A 3 -4.92 -40.53 14.17
N GLN A 4 -4.82 -39.25 13.82
CA GLN A 4 -5.95 -38.46 13.35
C GLN A 4 -5.60 -37.88 11.97
N HIS A 5 -6.35 -38.35 10.97
CA HIS A 5 -6.46 -37.74 9.65
C HIS A 5 -7.23 -36.42 9.79
N GLY A 6 -6.62 -35.32 9.36
CA GLY A 6 -7.24 -34.02 9.17
C GLY A 6 -7.34 -33.72 7.68
N ASP A 7 -8.56 -33.39 7.27
CA ASP A 7 -9.11 -33.40 5.93
C ASP A 7 -8.64 -32.21 5.08
N GLY A 8 -8.08 -32.49 3.90
CA GLY A 8 -7.49 -31.51 2.98
C GLY A 8 -8.46 -31.03 1.90
N SER A 9 -9.65 -30.52 2.28
CA SER A 9 -10.71 -30.17 1.31
C SER A 9 -11.04 -28.68 1.19
N GLY A 10 -10.33 -27.77 1.88
CA GLY A 10 -10.59 -26.33 1.83
C GLY A 10 -10.06 -25.61 0.59
N ALA A 11 -8.87 -25.98 0.10
CA ALA A 11 -8.18 -25.23 -0.97
C ALA A 11 -8.74 -25.49 -2.39
N LEU A 12 -9.52 -26.56 -2.57
CA LEU A 12 -10.04 -26.95 -3.90
C LEU A 12 -11.37 -26.28 -4.26
N ARG A 13 -12.02 -25.58 -3.33
CA ARG A 13 -13.35 -24.97 -3.56
C ARG A 13 -13.32 -23.54 -4.09
N ILE A 14 -12.22 -22.81 -3.91
CA ILE A 14 -12.06 -21.43 -4.44
C ILE A 14 -11.73 -21.46 -5.95
N ALA A 15 -10.99 -22.48 -6.43
CA ALA A 15 -10.71 -22.65 -7.85
C ALA A 15 -11.95 -23.05 -8.68
N ALA A 16 -12.94 -23.71 -8.06
CA ALA A 16 -14.16 -24.16 -8.75
C ALA A 16 -15.21 -23.03 -8.91
N ALA A 17 -15.23 -22.03 -8.03
CA ALA A 17 -16.21 -20.94 -8.10
C ALA A 17 -15.92 -19.94 -9.24
N VAL A 18 -14.65 -19.74 -9.60
CA VAL A 18 -14.24 -18.88 -10.72
C VAL A 18 -14.42 -19.59 -12.08
N ALA A 19 -14.31 -20.92 -12.13
CA ALA A 19 -14.44 -21.69 -13.36
C ALA A 19 -15.90 -21.86 -13.84
N VAL A 20 -16.90 -21.81 -12.95
CA VAL A 20 -18.31 -22.09 -13.32
C VAL A 20 -19.03 -20.86 -13.89
N MET A 21 -18.57 -19.64 -13.63
CA MET A 21 -19.12 -18.43 -14.28
C MET A 21 -18.58 -18.17 -15.70
N LEU A 22 -17.52 -18.88 -16.13
CA LEU A 22 -16.86 -18.65 -17.42
C LEU A 22 -17.32 -19.59 -18.56
N CYS A 23 -18.20 -20.56 -18.31
CA CYS A 23 -18.57 -21.58 -19.31
C CYS A 23 -20.01 -21.51 -19.86
N ALA A 24 -20.81 -20.50 -19.51
CA ALA A 24 -22.17 -20.34 -20.03
C ALA A 24 -22.30 -19.07 -20.89
N GLY A 25 -21.55 -19.00 -22.00
CA GLY A 25 -21.69 -17.85 -22.89
C GLY A 25 -20.69 -17.72 -24.04
N MET A 26 -20.12 -18.79 -24.58
CA MET A 26 -19.35 -18.70 -25.83
C MET A 26 -19.60 -19.93 -26.70
N ALA A 27 -20.77 -19.94 -27.34
CA ALA A 27 -21.02 -20.73 -28.53
C ALA A 27 -21.14 -19.77 -29.72
N ALA A 28 -20.21 -19.93 -30.66
CA ALA A 28 -20.18 -19.36 -32.01
C ALA A 28 -20.01 -17.83 -32.14
N ALA A 29 -18.79 -17.40 -32.45
CA ALA A 29 -18.56 -16.26 -33.34
C ALA A 29 -17.34 -16.54 -34.22
N GLN A 30 -17.60 -16.58 -35.52
CA GLN A 30 -16.66 -16.84 -36.60
C GLN A 30 -15.66 -15.68 -36.78
N SER A 31 -14.53 -16.01 -37.42
CA SER A 31 -13.45 -15.15 -37.90
C SER A 31 -13.73 -13.65 -37.98
N THR A 32 -13.05 -12.86 -37.15
CA THR A 32 -12.93 -11.40 -37.29
C THR A 32 -11.68 -11.00 -38.11
N PRO A 33 -11.69 -9.82 -38.75
CA PRO A 33 -10.75 -9.41 -39.78
C PRO A 33 -9.35 -9.11 -39.21
N MET A 34 -8.35 -9.06 -40.10
CA MET A 34 -6.99 -8.66 -39.76
C MET A 34 -6.97 -7.33 -38.97
N PRO A 35 -6.07 -7.17 -37.98
CA PRO A 35 -6.05 -5.99 -37.15
C PRO A 35 -5.70 -4.74 -37.96
N ALA A 36 -6.22 -3.60 -37.51
CA ALA A 36 -5.70 -2.28 -37.82
C ALA A 36 -4.17 -2.27 -37.75
N SER A 37 -3.53 -1.37 -38.49
CA SER A 37 -2.07 -1.34 -38.57
C SER A 37 -1.46 -1.27 -37.17
N ALA A 38 -0.30 -1.90 -36.96
CA ALA A 38 0.37 -1.95 -35.66
C ALA A 38 0.59 -0.56 -35.01
N SER A 39 0.59 0.51 -35.81
CA SER A 39 0.61 1.89 -35.31
C SER A 39 -0.69 2.35 -34.66
N ASP A 40 -1.86 1.85 -35.09
CA ASP A 40 -3.16 2.30 -34.59
C ASP A 40 -3.49 1.72 -33.21
N ILE A 41 -2.87 0.59 -32.84
CA ILE A 41 -3.11 -0.12 -31.57
C ILE A 41 -2.35 0.56 -30.41
N CYS A 42 -1.23 1.24 -30.71
CA CYS A 42 -0.37 1.91 -29.73
C CYS A 42 -0.35 3.45 -29.86
N ALA A 43 -1.11 4.02 -30.79
CA ALA A 43 -1.28 5.46 -30.90
C ALA A 43 -1.79 6.01 -29.57
N LYS A 44 -1.26 7.18 -29.15
CA LYS A 44 -1.92 7.93 -28.08
C LYS A 44 -3.32 8.27 -28.60
N ASP A 45 -4.34 8.11 -27.75
CA ASP A 45 -5.64 8.73 -28.03
C ASP A 45 -5.37 10.24 -27.99
N ASP A 46 -5.13 10.84 -29.17
CA ASP A 46 -4.80 12.26 -29.36
C ASP A 46 -6.06 13.12 -29.17
N ASP A 47 -6.72 13.01 -28.04
CA ASP A 47 -7.90 13.84 -27.70
C ASP A 47 -7.53 15.07 -26.84
N ASP A 48 -6.28 15.23 -26.41
CA ASP A 48 -5.84 16.38 -25.62
C ASP A 48 -4.67 17.15 -26.27
N GLU A 49 -4.96 18.40 -26.60
CA GLU A 49 -4.10 19.52 -27.04
C GLU A 49 -3.91 19.74 -28.56
N GLU A 50 -4.74 20.66 -29.07
CA GLU A 50 -4.43 21.47 -30.23
C GLU A 50 -3.02 22.11 -30.09
N GLY A 51 -2.06 21.68 -30.91
CA GLY A 51 -0.97 22.55 -31.36
C GLY A 51 0.47 22.15 -31.06
N LYS A 52 0.75 21.05 -30.35
CA LYS A 52 2.12 20.50 -30.28
C LYS A 52 2.08 18.98 -30.42
N ALA A 53 2.58 18.49 -31.56
CA ALA A 53 2.81 17.07 -31.78
C ALA A 53 3.60 16.50 -30.59
N ALA A 54 2.93 15.68 -29.77
CA ALA A 54 3.57 14.97 -28.68
C ALA A 54 4.72 14.16 -29.30
N LYS A 55 5.95 14.37 -28.82
CA LYS A 55 7.09 13.57 -29.30
C LYS A 55 6.73 12.10 -29.09
N PRO A 56 6.82 11.25 -30.13
CA PRO A 56 6.50 9.84 -29.99
C PRO A 56 7.40 9.25 -28.90
N ALA A 57 6.79 8.51 -27.97
CA ALA A 57 7.58 7.77 -26.98
C ALA A 57 8.61 6.91 -27.73
N PRO A 58 9.86 6.85 -27.25
CA PRO A 58 10.87 6.06 -27.95
C PRO A 58 10.40 4.59 -28.06
N LEU A 59 10.66 3.97 -29.21
CA LEU A 59 10.13 2.64 -29.59
C LEU A 59 10.39 1.52 -28.56
N TRP A 60 11.39 1.69 -27.69
CA TRP A 60 11.68 0.72 -26.63
C TRP A 60 10.73 0.85 -25.43
N LYS A 61 10.11 2.03 -25.21
CA LYS A 61 9.11 2.25 -24.16
C LYS A 61 7.75 1.71 -24.55
N ARG A 62 7.38 1.75 -25.84
CA ARG A 62 6.06 1.28 -26.30
C ARG A 62 6.16 0.56 -27.64
N PHE A 63 5.68 -0.68 -27.69
CA PHE A 63 5.69 -1.50 -28.90
C PHE A 63 4.47 -2.42 -28.95
N THR A 64 4.16 -2.94 -30.14
CA THR A 64 3.10 -3.94 -30.31
C THR A 64 3.65 -5.36 -30.24
N PHE A 65 2.92 -6.24 -29.56
CA PHE A 65 3.23 -7.67 -29.49
C PHE A 65 1.92 -8.46 -29.56
N GLU A 66 1.78 -9.33 -30.56
CA GLU A 66 0.59 -10.18 -30.78
C GLU A 66 -0.76 -9.43 -30.74
N GLY A 67 -0.81 -8.19 -31.25
CA GLY A 67 -2.01 -7.37 -31.27
C GLY A 67 -2.37 -6.72 -29.92
N ALA A 68 -1.47 -6.80 -28.94
CA ALA A 68 -1.50 -5.98 -27.73
C ALA A 68 -0.51 -4.82 -27.87
N CYS A 69 -0.84 -3.68 -27.26
CA CYS A 69 0.12 -2.62 -27.00
C CYS A 69 0.83 -2.92 -25.68
N VAL A 70 2.17 -2.92 -25.69
CA VAL A 70 3.02 -3.14 -24.52
C VAL A 70 3.75 -1.84 -24.22
N GLU A 71 3.73 -1.45 -22.94
CA GLU A 71 4.46 -0.31 -22.41
C GLU A 71 5.42 -0.78 -21.31
N LEU A 72 6.65 -0.29 -21.37
CA LEU A 72 7.69 -0.54 -20.39
C LEU A 72 8.04 0.76 -19.71
N SER A 73 8.05 0.73 -18.38
CA SER A 73 8.47 1.85 -17.55
C SER A 73 9.28 1.36 -16.36
N GLY A 74 10.02 2.27 -15.75
CA GLY A 74 10.77 1.93 -14.55
C GLY A 74 11.52 3.09 -13.93
N SER A 75 12.26 2.76 -12.87
CA SER A 75 13.16 3.71 -12.24
C SER A 75 14.38 3.03 -11.63
N LEU A 76 15.47 3.79 -11.52
CA LEU A 76 16.66 3.43 -10.76
C LEU A 76 16.88 4.49 -9.70
N GLY A 77 17.06 4.06 -8.46
CA GLY A 77 17.20 4.94 -7.31
C GLY A 77 18.41 4.63 -6.45
N ALA A 78 18.96 5.66 -5.82
CA ALA A 78 19.94 5.55 -4.76
C ALA A 78 19.59 6.50 -3.63
N THR A 79 19.52 5.97 -2.41
CA THR A 79 19.17 6.71 -1.20
C THR A 79 20.26 6.54 -0.15
N TYR A 80 20.72 7.65 0.41
CA TYR A 80 21.52 7.71 1.62
C TYR A 80 20.63 8.20 2.76
N GLN A 81 20.59 7.44 3.86
CA GLN A 81 19.83 7.77 5.05
C GLN A 81 20.72 7.80 6.27
N LYS A 82 20.50 8.78 7.14
CA LYS A 82 21.15 8.88 8.45
C LYS A 82 20.12 9.22 9.52
N GLN A 83 20.15 8.53 10.65
CA GLN A 83 19.23 8.79 11.76
C GLN A 83 19.96 9.09 13.08
N LYS A 84 19.28 9.86 13.92
CA LYS A 84 19.63 10.07 15.33
C LYS A 84 18.39 9.78 16.18
N ALA A 85 18.49 8.76 17.03
CA ALA A 85 17.45 8.36 17.96
C ALA A 85 17.85 8.72 19.40
N GLY A 86 16.87 9.14 20.21
CA GLY A 86 17.03 9.27 21.67
C GLY A 86 17.14 7.93 22.40
N ALA A 87 17.27 7.95 23.73
CA ALA A 87 17.25 6.74 24.55
C ALA A 87 15.83 6.15 24.64
N GLY A 88 15.68 4.81 24.52
CA GLY A 88 14.39 4.10 24.62
C GLY A 88 13.56 4.05 23.32
N VAL A 89 14.19 4.19 22.15
CA VAL A 89 13.52 4.59 20.90
C VAL A 89 13.18 3.43 19.96
N VAL A 90 11.99 3.53 19.36
CA VAL A 90 11.56 2.90 18.11
C VAL A 90 12.46 3.42 16.98
N SER A 91 13.39 2.62 16.47
CA SER A 91 14.16 3.06 15.31
C SER A 91 13.24 3.22 14.10
N VAL A 92 13.46 4.32 13.38
CA VAL A 92 12.65 4.75 12.23
C VAL A 92 13.21 4.22 10.92
N LEU A 93 14.46 3.74 10.98
CA LEU A 93 15.08 2.98 9.92
C LEU A 93 14.41 1.62 9.86
N THR A 94 13.37 1.50 9.05
CA THR A 94 12.89 0.19 8.61
C THR A 94 13.73 -0.27 7.43
N THR A 95 14.34 -1.45 7.53
CA THR A 95 14.74 -2.18 6.32
C THR A 95 13.48 -2.67 5.60
N ARG A 96 13.60 -3.08 4.33
CA ARG A 96 12.50 -3.65 3.54
C ARG A 96 11.68 -4.72 4.28
N LYS A 97 12.29 -5.46 5.21
CA LYS A 97 11.60 -6.48 6.02
C LYS A 97 10.70 -5.92 7.12
N GLY A 98 10.37 -4.63 7.11
CA GLY A 98 9.69 -3.93 8.21
C GLY A 98 10.46 -4.00 9.53
N SER A 99 11.72 -4.43 9.46
CA SER A 99 12.58 -4.66 10.60
C SER A 99 13.26 -3.36 10.94
N VAL A 100 13.10 -2.95 12.18
CA VAL A 100 13.75 -1.79 12.75
C VAL A 100 15.27 -2.05 12.80
N SER A 101 16.05 -1.30 12.01
CA SER A 101 17.50 -1.40 11.97
C SER A 101 18.12 -0.60 13.12
N GLY A 102 19.07 -1.19 13.85
CA GLY A 102 19.90 -0.47 14.82
C GLY A 102 20.96 0.42 14.19
N ALA A 103 21.10 0.42 12.85
CA ALA A 103 22.08 1.24 12.16
C ALA A 103 21.75 2.73 12.32
N SER A 104 22.78 3.56 12.43
CA SER A 104 22.67 5.02 12.38
C SER A 104 22.72 5.57 10.95
N GLU A 105 23.14 4.74 9.99
CA GLU A 105 23.29 5.08 8.58
C GLU A 105 22.95 3.86 7.71
N VAL A 106 22.22 4.09 6.61
CA VAL A 106 21.90 3.07 5.60
C VAL A 106 22.02 3.68 4.20
N LYS A 107 22.54 2.89 3.26
CA LYS A 107 22.57 3.20 1.84
C LYS A 107 21.71 2.19 1.10
N THR A 108 20.80 2.65 0.26
CA THR A 108 19.85 1.79 -0.44
C THR A 108 19.95 2.05 -1.94
N ALA A 109 20.04 0.99 -2.73
CA ALA A 109 19.83 1.04 -4.17
C ALA A 109 18.48 0.39 -4.50
N THR A 110 17.68 1.03 -5.34
CA THR A 110 16.38 0.54 -5.80
C THR A 110 16.36 0.45 -7.32
N ALA A 111 15.61 -0.52 -7.83
CA ALA A 111 15.25 -0.58 -9.24
C ALA A 111 13.80 -1.04 -9.34
N ASP A 112 12.96 -0.27 -10.02
CA ASP A 112 11.57 -0.57 -10.27
C ASP A 112 11.37 -0.81 -11.76
N PHE A 113 10.59 -1.82 -12.10
CA PHE A 113 10.28 -2.18 -13.47
C PHE A 113 8.82 -2.56 -13.59
N GLN A 114 8.15 -2.00 -14.59
CA GLN A 114 6.74 -2.22 -14.85
C GLN A 114 6.50 -2.51 -16.34
N ILE A 115 5.60 -3.46 -16.58
CA ILE A 115 5.06 -3.80 -17.89
C ILE A 115 3.55 -3.62 -17.85
N ASP A 116 3.04 -2.74 -18.69
CA ASP A 116 1.62 -2.61 -18.96
C ASP A 116 1.30 -3.19 -20.33
N THR A 117 0.22 -3.96 -20.42
CA THR A 117 -0.31 -4.41 -21.71
C THR A 117 -1.76 -4.04 -21.86
N ARG A 118 -2.16 -3.66 -23.08
CA ARG A 118 -3.53 -3.32 -23.44
C ARG A 118 -3.91 -4.02 -24.72
N ARG A 119 -5.07 -4.69 -24.73
CA ARG A 119 -5.59 -5.36 -25.91
C ARG A 119 -7.09 -5.11 -26.03
N LYS A 120 -7.49 -4.51 -27.16
CA LYS A 120 -8.91 -4.40 -27.53
C LYS A 120 -9.43 -5.77 -27.94
N THR A 121 -10.53 -6.21 -27.34
CA THR A 121 -11.23 -7.46 -27.71
C THR A 121 -12.69 -7.16 -28.06
N VAL A 122 -13.39 -8.14 -28.64
CA VAL A 122 -14.82 -8.03 -28.97
C VAL A 122 -15.72 -7.79 -27.75
N VAL A 123 -15.23 -8.11 -26.54
CA VAL A 123 -15.95 -7.99 -25.26
C VAL A 123 -15.36 -6.89 -24.37
N GLY A 124 -14.59 -5.97 -24.96
CA GLY A 124 -13.98 -4.84 -24.25
C GLY A 124 -12.46 -4.91 -24.19
N GLU A 125 -11.86 -3.90 -23.58
CA GLU A 125 -10.42 -3.81 -23.42
C GLU A 125 -9.94 -4.67 -22.24
N ILE A 126 -8.92 -5.48 -22.48
CA ILE A 126 -8.16 -6.19 -21.45
C ILE A 126 -6.91 -5.37 -21.17
N LYS A 127 -6.69 -5.02 -19.90
CA LYS A 127 -5.43 -4.41 -19.44
C LYS A 127 -4.76 -5.32 -18.43
N THR A 128 -3.45 -5.45 -18.52
CA THR A 128 -2.64 -6.11 -17.50
C THR A 128 -1.52 -5.20 -17.05
N ALA A 129 -1.21 -5.21 -15.77
CA ALA A 129 -0.06 -4.51 -15.20
C ALA A 129 0.78 -5.51 -14.40
N PHE A 130 2.09 -5.47 -14.57
CA PHE A 130 3.04 -6.28 -13.82
C PHE A 130 4.21 -5.41 -13.39
N ALA A 131 4.45 -5.30 -12.08
CA ALA A 131 5.52 -4.49 -11.53
C ALA A 131 6.35 -5.24 -10.51
N VAL A 132 7.67 -5.08 -10.61
CA VAL A 132 8.66 -5.68 -9.70
C VAL A 132 9.60 -4.59 -9.20
N LYS A 133 9.79 -4.59 -7.88
CA LYS A 133 10.77 -3.76 -7.19
C LYS A 133 11.95 -4.58 -6.71
N TYR A 134 13.15 -4.24 -7.16
CA TYR A 134 14.40 -4.68 -6.57
C TYR A 134 14.93 -3.63 -5.58
N GLU A 135 15.45 -4.09 -4.45
CA GLU A 135 16.05 -3.22 -3.44
C GLU A 135 17.22 -3.93 -2.74
N LYS A 136 18.28 -3.16 -2.47
CA LYS A 136 19.43 -3.58 -1.68
C LYS A 136 19.84 -2.47 -0.72
N ALA A 137 19.66 -2.69 0.58
CA ALA A 137 20.22 -1.84 1.62
C ALA A 137 21.59 -2.34 2.09
N SER A 138 22.45 -1.42 2.52
CA SER A 138 23.79 -1.72 3.07
C SER A 138 23.72 -2.53 4.37
N SER A 139 22.62 -2.43 5.11
CA SER A 139 22.37 -3.20 6.33
C SER A 139 21.84 -4.62 6.08
N ASP A 140 21.42 -4.94 4.84
CA ASP A 140 20.84 -6.25 4.55
C ASP A 140 21.93 -7.33 4.38
N PRO A 141 21.79 -8.50 5.01
CA PRO A 141 22.63 -9.64 4.68
C PRO A 141 22.30 -10.14 3.25
N GLY A 142 23.33 -10.31 2.40
CA GLY A 142 23.19 -10.86 1.06
C GLY A 142 22.99 -9.86 -0.09
N ASN A 143 22.52 -10.37 -1.23
CA ASN A 143 22.56 -9.71 -2.54
C ASN A 143 21.32 -8.86 -2.87
N GLY A 144 20.52 -8.45 -1.88
CA GLY A 144 19.28 -7.69 -2.12
C GLY A 144 18.09 -8.61 -2.36
N SER A 145 16.94 -8.02 -2.66
CA SER A 145 15.70 -8.75 -2.87
C SER A 145 14.91 -8.16 -4.03
N ALA A 146 14.13 -8.99 -4.72
CA ALA A 146 13.09 -8.56 -5.64
C ALA A 146 11.72 -8.88 -5.01
N THR A 147 10.73 -8.01 -5.16
CA THR A 147 9.35 -8.38 -4.82
C THR A 147 8.37 -7.84 -5.85
N LEU A 148 7.34 -8.63 -6.08
CA LEU A 148 6.20 -8.25 -6.87
C LEU A 148 5.46 -7.11 -6.15
N THR A 149 5.30 -5.98 -6.82
CA THR A 149 4.51 -4.84 -6.33
C THR A 149 3.16 -4.77 -7.03
N GLU A 150 3.05 -5.31 -8.25
CA GLU A 150 1.78 -5.41 -8.96
C GLU A 150 1.75 -6.61 -9.90
N GLY A 151 0.57 -7.22 -10.00
CA GLY A 151 0.22 -8.25 -10.97
C GLY A 151 -1.29 -8.24 -11.15
N LEU A 152 -1.80 -7.30 -11.95
CA LEU A 152 -3.23 -6.99 -12.05
C LEU A 152 -3.76 -7.28 -13.46
N LEU A 153 -4.95 -7.87 -13.54
CA LEU A 153 -5.77 -7.94 -14.74
C LEU A 153 -7.03 -7.11 -14.55
N THR A 154 -7.36 -6.29 -15.55
CA THR A 154 -8.65 -5.59 -15.63
C THR A 154 -9.33 -5.86 -16.95
N TRP A 155 -10.63 -6.13 -16.90
CA TRP A 155 -11.43 -6.43 -18.07
C TRP A 155 -12.90 -6.13 -17.80
N ALA A 156 -13.49 -5.21 -18.58
CA ALA A 156 -14.92 -4.87 -18.49
C ALA A 156 -15.41 -4.61 -17.04
N GLY A 157 -14.62 -3.87 -16.25
CA GLY A 157 -14.91 -3.57 -14.84
C GLY A 157 -14.41 -4.62 -13.85
N ILE A 158 -14.17 -5.86 -14.27
CA ILE A 158 -13.53 -6.89 -13.44
C ILE A 158 -12.10 -6.46 -13.12
N LYS A 159 -11.69 -6.62 -11.86
CA LYS A 159 -10.32 -6.45 -11.38
C LYS A 159 -9.90 -7.70 -10.62
N ALA A 160 -8.82 -8.34 -11.02
CA ALA A 160 -8.31 -9.51 -10.33
C ALA A 160 -6.79 -9.55 -10.39
N GLY A 161 -6.14 -9.85 -9.26
CA GLY A 161 -4.69 -9.94 -9.21
C GLY A 161 -4.11 -9.51 -7.87
N TYR A 162 -2.89 -9.01 -7.90
CA TYR A 162 -2.13 -8.51 -6.76
C TYR A 162 -1.85 -7.02 -6.97
N THR A 163 -2.46 -6.14 -6.20
CA THR A 163 -2.32 -4.68 -6.33
C THR A 163 -2.72 -4.01 -5.02
N ASP A 164 -2.71 -2.68 -4.97
CA ASP A 164 -3.05 -1.92 -3.77
C ASP A 164 -4.46 -2.18 -3.25
N SER A 165 -4.59 -2.20 -1.92
CA SER A 165 -5.89 -2.32 -1.25
C SER A 165 -6.78 -1.13 -1.60
N GLN A 166 -8.11 -1.36 -1.61
CA GLN A 166 -9.10 -0.30 -1.79
C GLN A 166 -9.00 0.80 -0.72
N MET A 167 -8.31 0.53 0.40
CA MET A 167 -8.08 1.49 1.48
C MET A 167 -6.92 2.46 1.22
N ASN A 168 -6.06 2.19 0.24
CA ASN A 168 -4.97 3.09 -0.10
C ASN A 168 -5.53 4.29 -0.88
N PHE A 169 -5.15 5.51 -0.48
CA PHE A 169 -5.51 6.74 -1.20
C PHE A 169 -4.32 7.70 -1.21
N TRP A 170 -3.77 7.97 -0.03
CA TRP A 170 -2.71 8.97 0.10
C TRP A 170 -1.40 8.46 -0.51
N SER A 171 -0.84 9.29 -1.39
CA SER A 171 0.49 9.12 -1.97
C SER A 171 1.27 10.42 -1.79
N GLY A 172 2.55 10.33 -1.50
CA GLY A 172 3.45 11.49 -1.46
C GLY A 172 4.86 11.10 -1.85
N ASP A 173 5.61 12.03 -2.43
CA ASP A 173 7.02 11.83 -2.80
C ASP A 173 7.93 12.02 -1.58
N PHE A 174 7.84 11.10 -0.61
CA PHE A 174 8.64 11.09 0.62
C PHE A 174 9.41 9.78 0.77
N GLN A 175 10.65 9.87 1.27
CA GLN A 175 11.41 8.68 1.69
C GLN A 175 11.03 8.25 3.12
N PHE A 176 10.60 9.20 3.94
CA PHE A 176 10.11 9.02 5.30
C PHE A 176 8.67 8.55 5.27
N SER A 177 8.37 7.49 6.03
CA SER A 177 7.07 6.85 5.97
C SER A 177 6.00 7.61 6.77
N ALA A 178 4.79 7.68 6.22
CA ALA A 178 3.62 8.29 6.84
C ALA A 178 2.73 7.24 7.51
N SER A 179 1.99 7.62 8.55
CA SER A 179 0.95 6.76 9.12
C SER A 179 -0.31 6.78 8.23
N ALA A 180 -0.36 5.90 7.23
CA ALA A 180 -1.49 5.75 6.30
C ALA A 180 -1.62 4.29 5.83
N PRO A 181 -2.80 3.86 5.33
CA PRO A 181 -2.93 2.59 4.62
C PRO A 181 -2.00 2.57 3.39
N GLN A 182 -1.03 1.65 3.39
CA GLN A 182 -0.10 1.44 2.29
C GLN A 182 0.17 -0.06 2.16
N ARG A 183 -0.79 -0.80 1.59
CA ARG A 183 -0.68 -2.24 1.42
C ARG A 183 -1.04 -2.69 0.02
N THR A 184 -0.38 -3.76 -0.38
CA THR A 184 -0.71 -4.52 -1.59
C THR A 184 -1.35 -5.84 -1.17
N VAL A 185 -2.43 -6.23 -1.82
CA VAL A 185 -3.25 -7.41 -1.48
C VAL A 185 -3.53 -8.21 -2.74
N GLY A 186 -3.79 -9.51 -2.59
CA GLY A 186 -4.55 -10.23 -3.61
C GLY A 186 -5.98 -9.70 -3.60
N LEU A 187 -6.54 -9.35 -4.74
CA LEU A 187 -7.93 -8.91 -4.84
C LEU A 187 -8.67 -9.54 -6.02
N ALA A 188 -9.97 -9.68 -5.86
CA ALA A 188 -10.92 -9.97 -6.93
C ALA A 188 -12.17 -9.12 -6.71
N GLY A 189 -12.56 -8.35 -7.71
CA GLY A 189 -13.66 -7.40 -7.59
C GLY A 189 -14.20 -6.90 -8.91
N TYR A 190 -15.16 -6.00 -8.81
CA TYR A 190 -15.82 -5.36 -9.93
C TYR A 190 -15.98 -3.86 -9.67
N GLN A 191 -15.61 -3.04 -10.67
CA GLN A 191 -15.78 -1.60 -10.69
C GLN A 191 -16.97 -1.23 -11.57
N PHE A 192 -17.98 -0.64 -10.94
CA PHE A 192 -19.11 0.02 -11.57
C PHE A 192 -18.72 1.46 -11.88
N LYS A 193 -18.85 1.88 -13.14
CA LYS A 193 -18.89 3.30 -13.50
C LYS A 193 -20.29 3.82 -13.22
N LEU A 194 -20.42 4.79 -12.30
CA LEU A 194 -21.70 5.39 -11.96
C LEU A 194 -22.04 6.54 -12.92
N ASN A 195 -21.02 7.33 -13.27
CA ASN A 195 -21.01 8.34 -14.33
C ASN A 195 -19.54 8.57 -14.77
N ASP A 196 -19.26 9.70 -15.41
CA ASP A 196 -17.92 10.01 -15.93
C ASP A 196 -16.89 10.25 -14.82
N ASP A 197 -17.32 10.82 -13.68
CA ASP A 197 -16.42 11.21 -12.58
C ASP A 197 -16.44 10.20 -11.42
N TRP A 198 -17.56 9.48 -11.23
CA TRP A 198 -17.80 8.59 -10.10
C TRP A 198 -17.71 7.11 -10.46
N SER A 199 -17.02 6.35 -9.61
CA SER A 199 -17.01 4.89 -9.68
C SER A 199 -17.15 4.22 -8.32
N LEU A 200 -17.79 3.06 -8.30
CA LEU A 200 -17.92 2.19 -7.12
C LEU A 200 -17.19 0.88 -7.41
N THR A 201 -16.26 0.48 -6.56
CA THR A 201 -15.60 -0.83 -6.63
C THR A 201 -16.03 -1.68 -5.45
N LEU A 202 -16.44 -2.92 -5.70
CA LEU A 202 -16.67 -3.95 -4.69
C LEU A 202 -15.63 -5.05 -4.89
N ALA A 203 -14.96 -5.49 -3.83
CA ALA A 203 -13.89 -6.47 -3.93
C ALA A 203 -13.82 -7.39 -2.71
N TYR A 204 -13.19 -8.53 -2.91
CA TYR A 204 -12.63 -9.35 -1.85
C TYR A 204 -11.12 -9.23 -1.89
N GLU A 205 -10.50 -9.00 -0.73
CA GLU A 205 -9.07 -8.86 -0.54
C GLU A 205 -8.53 -10.03 0.31
N THR A 206 -7.30 -10.47 0.04
CA THR A 206 -6.60 -11.43 0.90
C THR A 206 -6.26 -10.80 2.24
N GLY A 207 -6.21 -11.63 3.29
CA GLY A 207 -5.79 -11.24 4.63
C GLY A 207 -4.29 -10.99 4.75
N LEU A 208 -3.83 -10.76 5.98
CA LEU A 208 -2.43 -10.48 6.28
C LEU A 208 -1.59 -11.76 6.39
N PRO A 209 -0.29 -11.75 6.01
CA PRO A 209 0.48 -10.65 5.43
C PRO A 209 1.07 -10.98 4.05
N THR A 210 0.81 -10.12 3.08
CA THR A 210 1.44 -10.10 1.74
C THR A 210 2.82 -9.44 1.72
N THR A 211 3.36 -9.05 2.88
CA THR A 211 4.81 -8.78 3.04
C THR A 211 5.40 -9.73 4.08
N GLN A 212 6.52 -10.38 3.73
CA GLN A 212 7.32 -11.27 4.61
C GLN A 212 7.77 -10.61 5.95
N ALA A 213 7.48 -9.33 6.17
CA ALA A 213 7.75 -8.58 7.39
C ALA A 213 6.90 -9.01 8.59
N ALA A 214 5.84 -9.80 8.40
CA ALA A 214 5.07 -10.40 9.49
C ALA A 214 5.35 -11.90 9.65
N SER A 215 6.64 -12.25 9.79
CA SER A 215 7.02 -13.30 10.74
C SER A 215 7.21 -12.73 12.16
N VAL A 216 6.70 -11.52 12.44
CA VAL A 216 6.44 -11.15 13.82
C VAL A 216 5.46 -12.17 14.36
N LYS A 217 5.90 -12.93 15.37
CA LYS A 217 5.06 -13.75 16.23
C LYS A 217 4.10 -12.86 17.02
N PHE A 218 3.27 -12.04 16.35
CA PHE A 218 1.91 -11.90 16.84
C PHE A 218 1.40 -13.33 16.84
N VAL A 219 1.09 -13.84 18.03
CA VAL A 219 0.50 -15.16 18.10
C VAL A 219 -0.86 -15.06 17.41
N THR A 220 -0.85 -15.37 16.13
CA THR A 220 -1.94 -15.95 15.38
C THR A 220 -3.24 -15.13 15.44
N VAL A 221 -3.17 -13.85 15.04
CA VAL A 221 -4.34 -13.12 14.57
C VAL A 221 -4.40 -13.34 13.06
N TYR A 222 -5.14 -14.34 12.61
CA TYR A 222 -5.45 -14.48 11.20
C TYR A 222 -6.80 -13.81 10.95
N PRO A 223 -6.88 -12.78 10.08
CA PRO A 223 -8.18 -12.50 9.47
C PRO A 223 -8.64 -13.79 8.78
N ASP A 224 -9.88 -14.22 9.03
CA ASP A 224 -10.47 -15.27 8.22
C ASP A 224 -10.63 -14.69 6.82
N GLU A 225 -9.89 -15.27 5.87
CA GLU A 225 -9.90 -14.81 4.48
C GLU A 225 -11.16 -15.32 3.77
N PRO A 226 -11.78 -14.50 2.90
CA PRO A 226 -11.36 -13.17 2.43
C PRO A 226 -11.98 -11.97 3.20
N VAL A 227 -11.33 -10.81 3.10
CA VAL A 227 -11.84 -9.51 3.56
C VAL A 227 -12.75 -8.92 2.49
N ALA A 228 -13.97 -8.51 2.82
CA ALA A 228 -14.83 -7.80 1.87
C ALA A 228 -14.55 -6.28 1.95
N SER A 229 -14.35 -5.64 0.80
CA SER A 229 -14.10 -4.20 0.72
C SER A 229 -14.97 -3.51 -0.34
N ALA A 230 -15.21 -2.22 -0.11
CA ALA A 230 -15.92 -1.34 -1.03
C ALA A 230 -15.22 0.02 -1.11
N ARG A 231 -15.19 0.61 -2.29
CA ARG A 231 -14.61 1.93 -2.53
C ARG A 231 -15.47 2.75 -3.48
N LEU A 232 -15.84 3.95 -3.06
CA LEU A 232 -16.38 4.99 -3.90
C LEU A 232 -15.24 5.98 -4.25
N SER A 233 -15.05 6.25 -5.53
CA SER A 233 -14.04 7.18 -6.04
C SER A 233 -14.70 8.27 -6.89
N TYR A 234 -14.19 9.48 -6.77
CA TYR A 234 -14.52 10.64 -7.59
C TYR A 234 -13.24 11.25 -8.15
N GLU A 235 -13.19 11.52 -9.45
CA GLU A 235 -12.05 12.16 -10.12
C GLU A 235 -12.58 13.15 -11.17
N ALA A 236 -12.34 14.44 -10.96
CA ALA A 236 -12.63 15.51 -11.93
C ALA A 236 -11.87 16.79 -11.58
N ASP A 237 -11.49 17.59 -12.60
CA ASP A 237 -10.89 18.93 -12.44
C ASP A 237 -9.71 19.01 -11.44
N ASP A 238 -8.75 18.10 -11.54
CA ASP A 238 -7.60 17.96 -10.61
C ASP A 238 -7.99 17.65 -9.14
N VAL A 239 -9.26 17.32 -8.89
CA VAL A 239 -9.76 16.88 -7.59
C VAL A 239 -9.99 15.38 -7.62
N SER A 240 -9.43 14.69 -6.62
CA SER A 240 -9.74 13.28 -6.37
C SER A 240 -10.26 13.09 -4.96
N PHE A 241 -11.33 12.31 -4.83
CA PHE A 241 -11.90 11.93 -3.55
C PHE A 241 -12.11 10.42 -3.49
N GLN A 242 -11.88 9.83 -2.32
CA GLN A 242 -12.11 8.43 -2.07
C GLN A 242 -12.80 8.23 -0.73
N LEU A 243 -13.80 7.36 -0.71
CA LEU A 243 -14.37 6.77 0.50
C LEU A 243 -14.30 5.25 0.36
N ALA A 244 -13.58 4.58 1.25
CA ALA A 244 -13.50 3.12 1.22
C ALA A 244 -13.72 2.53 2.61
N GLY A 245 -14.13 1.28 2.63
CA GLY A 245 -14.29 0.52 3.85
C GLY A 245 -14.19 -0.97 3.61
N LEU A 246 -13.99 -1.70 4.70
CA LEU A 246 -13.88 -3.14 4.70
C LEU A 246 -14.42 -3.77 5.96
N VAL A 247 -14.74 -5.05 5.86
CA VAL A 247 -15.18 -5.91 6.95
C VAL A 247 -14.51 -7.29 6.83
N HIS A 248 -14.20 -7.88 7.98
CA HIS A 248 -13.63 -9.23 8.09
C HIS A 248 -13.91 -9.85 9.45
N GLU A 249 -13.76 -11.15 9.55
CA GLU A 249 -13.81 -11.87 10.82
C GLU A 249 -12.38 -12.08 11.34
N LEU A 250 -12.16 -11.73 12.60
CA LEU A 250 -10.90 -11.87 13.30
C LEU A 250 -10.93 -13.14 14.14
N ARG A 251 -10.05 -14.10 13.84
CA ARG A 251 -9.92 -15.29 14.68
C ARG A 251 -8.82 -15.08 15.72
N ILE A 252 -9.18 -15.16 17.00
CA ILE A 252 -8.26 -15.05 18.13
C ILE A 252 -7.99 -16.44 18.68
N ASP A 253 -6.76 -16.93 18.47
CA ASP A 253 -6.31 -18.21 19.00
C ASP A 253 -6.15 -18.15 20.53
N GLY A 254 -6.99 -18.93 21.23
CA GLY A 254 -6.97 -19.05 22.70
C GLY A 254 -5.83 -19.89 23.25
N THR A 255 -5.02 -20.55 22.40
CA THR A 255 -3.92 -21.42 22.85
C THR A 255 -2.70 -20.67 23.37
N HIS A 256 -2.68 -19.33 23.27
CA HIS A 256 -1.56 -18.55 23.78
C HIS A 256 -1.43 -18.65 25.31
N PRO A 257 -0.26 -19.04 25.86
CA PRO A 257 -0.08 -19.23 27.31
C PRO A 257 -0.45 -18.00 28.16
N LEU A 258 -0.18 -16.78 27.67
CA LEU A 258 -0.58 -15.56 28.39
C LEU A 258 -2.11 -15.33 28.36
N LEU A 259 -2.80 -15.71 27.28
CA LEU A 259 -4.25 -15.60 27.23
C LEU A 259 -4.91 -16.62 28.16
N ALA A 260 -4.40 -17.85 28.20
CA ALA A 260 -4.82 -18.86 29.17
C ALA A 260 -4.61 -18.37 30.62
N PHE A 261 -3.45 -17.78 30.94
CA PHE A 261 -3.19 -17.16 32.25
C PHE A 261 -4.16 -16.02 32.58
N LEU A 262 -4.56 -15.22 31.58
CA LEU A 262 -5.53 -14.13 31.73
C LEU A 262 -7.00 -14.60 31.73
N GLY A 263 -7.25 -15.90 31.71
CA GLY A 263 -8.60 -16.48 31.72
C GLY A 263 -9.31 -16.50 30.35
N ARG A 264 -8.57 -16.31 29.25
CA ARG A 264 -9.04 -16.36 27.87
C ARG A 264 -8.40 -17.54 27.12
N ALA A 265 -8.57 -18.76 27.64
CA ALA A 265 -8.03 -19.98 27.01
C ALA A 265 -8.87 -20.48 25.81
N ALA A 266 -10.05 -19.89 25.58
CA ALA A 266 -10.95 -20.30 24.51
C ALA A 266 -10.72 -19.46 23.26
N GLU A 267 -10.66 -20.16 22.12
CA GLU A 267 -10.76 -19.56 20.80
C GLU A 267 -12.09 -18.80 20.67
N HIS A 268 -12.05 -17.61 20.08
CA HIS A 268 -13.24 -16.83 19.75
C HIS A 268 -12.98 -16.01 18.48
N SER A 269 -14.06 -15.63 17.81
CA SER A 269 -14.01 -14.71 16.69
C SER A 269 -14.61 -13.35 17.06
N GLU A 270 -14.09 -12.31 16.43
CA GLU A 270 -14.50 -10.92 16.60
C GLU A 270 -14.68 -10.27 15.24
N LEU A 271 -15.70 -9.42 15.07
CA LEU A 271 -15.84 -8.67 13.82
C LEU A 271 -14.78 -7.56 13.77
N GLY A 272 -14.13 -7.41 12.63
CA GLY A 272 -13.26 -6.28 12.32
C GLY A 272 -13.72 -5.50 11.11
N TRP A 273 -13.50 -4.19 11.16
CA TRP A 273 -13.85 -3.27 10.08
C TRP A 273 -12.94 -2.05 10.08
N ALA A 274 -12.81 -1.43 8.91
CA ALA A 274 -12.14 -0.15 8.78
C ALA A 274 -12.86 0.72 7.75
N ALA A 275 -12.74 2.04 7.91
CA ALA A 275 -13.24 3.03 6.97
C ALA A 275 -12.18 4.11 6.75
N THR A 276 -12.02 4.57 5.52
CA THR A 276 -11.07 5.61 5.14
C THR A 276 -11.72 6.62 4.22
N ALA A 277 -11.36 7.88 4.39
CA ALA A 277 -11.74 8.96 3.49
C ALA A 277 -10.47 9.72 3.07
N GLY A 278 -10.39 10.04 1.79
CA GLY A 278 -9.26 10.71 1.18
C GLY A 278 -9.69 11.83 0.23
N LEU A 279 -8.89 12.90 0.17
CA LEU A 279 -9.07 14.03 -0.73
C LEU A 279 -7.70 14.52 -1.22
N THR A 280 -7.54 14.69 -2.52
CA THR A 280 -6.47 15.49 -3.11
C THR A 280 -7.11 16.58 -3.96
N ALA A 281 -6.60 17.80 -3.85
CA ALA A 281 -7.13 18.93 -4.58
C ALA A 281 -6.05 19.99 -4.84
N PRO A 282 -6.21 20.79 -5.90
CA PRO A 282 -5.24 21.83 -6.25
C PRO A 282 -5.16 22.87 -5.14
N ALA A 283 -3.94 23.30 -4.86
CA ALA A 283 -3.67 24.32 -3.87
C ALA A 283 -3.55 25.70 -4.52
N LYS A 284 -4.04 26.73 -3.83
CA LYS A 284 -3.98 28.12 -4.33
C LYS A 284 -2.60 28.78 -4.15
N LEU A 285 -1.74 28.20 -3.32
CA LEU A 285 -0.41 28.74 -3.02
C LEU A 285 0.64 27.96 -3.83
N GLY A 286 1.47 28.66 -4.60
CA GLY A 286 2.50 28.06 -5.45
C GLY A 286 2.19 28.17 -6.94
N ALA A 287 3.02 27.54 -7.77
CA ALA A 287 2.79 27.46 -9.21
C ALA A 287 1.72 26.40 -9.55
N LYS A 288 1.29 26.37 -10.82
CA LYS A 288 0.39 25.33 -11.35
C LYS A 288 0.97 23.94 -11.05
N GLY A 289 0.12 23.03 -10.58
CA GLY A 289 0.52 21.70 -10.12
C GLY A 289 0.81 21.59 -8.63
N SER A 290 0.67 22.67 -7.86
CA SER A 290 0.69 22.58 -6.39
C SER A 290 -0.64 21.98 -5.89
N GLU A 291 -0.57 21.08 -4.92
CA GLU A 291 -1.73 20.36 -4.40
C GLU A 291 -1.62 20.07 -2.90
N PHE A 292 -2.77 19.83 -2.27
CA PHE A 292 -2.82 19.25 -0.94
C PHE A 292 -3.49 17.89 -1.02
N SER A 293 -3.02 16.94 -0.20
CA SER A 293 -3.63 15.62 -0.04
C SER A 293 -3.88 15.34 1.44
N LEU A 294 -5.00 14.70 1.75
CA LEU A 294 -5.42 14.32 3.09
C LEU A 294 -6.04 12.93 3.04
N GLN A 295 -5.71 12.09 4.02
CA GLN A 295 -6.41 10.84 4.26
C GLN A 295 -6.61 10.62 5.76
N ALA A 296 -7.79 10.16 6.16
CA ALA A 296 -8.10 9.73 7.51
C ALA A 296 -8.69 8.31 7.49
N THR A 297 -8.26 7.47 8.42
CA THR A 297 -8.72 6.08 8.54
C THR A 297 -9.09 5.78 9.98
N TYR A 298 -10.19 5.08 10.20
CA TYR A 298 -10.59 4.54 11.49
C TYR A 298 -10.76 3.03 11.36
N ALA A 299 -10.35 2.27 12.37
CA ALA A 299 -10.41 0.82 12.32
C ALA A 299 -10.67 0.20 13.69
N VAL A 300 -11.48 -0.86 13.70
CA VAL A 300 -11.74 -1.73 14.85
C VAL A 300 -11.36 -3.14 14.43
N ASN A 301 -10.48 -3.80 15.19
CA ASN A 301 -9.97 -5.13 14.88
C ASN A 301 -9.39 -5.24 13.46
N ALA A 302 -8.96 -4.12 12.89
CA ALA A 302 -8.38 -3.98 11.55
C ALA A 302 -7.20 -2.98 11.60
N SER A 303 -6.49 -2.94 12.73
CA SER A 303 -5.33 -2.07 12.97
C SER A 303 -4.24 -2.09 11.89
N PRO A 304 -4.06 -3.17 11.10
CA PRO A 304 -3.07 -3.15 10.04
C PRO A 304 -3.39 -2.15 8.91
N TYR A 305 -4.60 -1.58 8.89
CA TYR A 305 -4.99 -0.50 7.97
C TYR A 305 -4.74 0.90 8.55
N LEU A 306 -4.21 1.04 9.77
CA LEU A 306 -4.05 2.34 10.42
C LEU A 306 -2.64 2.95 10.29
N GLY A 307 -1.62 2.25 9.81
CA GLY A 307 -0.28 2.84 9.78
C GLY A 307 0.77 2.00 9.09
N THR A 308 2.03 2.27 9.45
CA THR A 308 3.17 1.63 8.79
C THR A 308 3.50 0.27 9.39
N ALA A 309 4.24 -0.54 8.63
CA ALA A 309 4.82 -1.78 9.12
C ALA A 309 5.69 -1.57 10.38
N ALA A 310 6.32 -0.40 10.55
CA ALA A 310 7.14 -0.06 11.72
C ALA A 310 6.30 0.09 13.01
N ASP A 311 5.12 0.72 12.90
CA ASP A 311 4.23 0.94 14.04
C ASP A 311 3.67 -0.40 14.51
N LEU A 312 3.27 -1.24 13.55
CA LEU A 312 2.73 -2.57 13.81
C LEU A 312 3.80 -3.55 14.33
N SER A 313 5.04 -3.49 13.84
CA SER A 313 6.12 -4.35 14.32
C SER A 313 6.59 -3.96 15.73
N SER A 314 6.64 -2.67 16.03
CA SER A 314 6.92 -2.16 17.38
C SER A 314 5.84 -2.61 18.37
N LEU A 315 4.58 -2.56 17.93
CA LEU A 315 3.48 -3.08 18.72
C LEU A 315 3.57 -4.60 18.96
N ALA A 316 3.88 -5.38 17.92
CA ALA A 316 4.06 -6.83 18.00
C ALA A 316 5.09 -7.23 19.06
N SER A 317 6.19 -6.48 19.12
CA SER A 317 7.27 -6.73 20.06
C SER A 317 6.91 -6.46 21.52
N THR A 318 5.88 -5.63 21.74
CA THR A 318 5.45 -5.19 23.08
C THR A 318 4.24 -5.98 23.58
N VAL A 319 3.28 -6.25 22.69
CA VAL A 319 2.03 -6.95 23.02
C VAL A 319 1.98 -8.26 22.24
N PRO A 320 2.55 -9.36 22.78
CA PRO A 320 2.71 -10.61 22.05
C PRO A 320 1.43 -11.47 21.99
N VAL A 321 0.27 -10.90 22.33
CA VAL A 321 -1.02 -11.59 22.41
C VAL A 321 -2.00 -11.08 21.36
N PRO A 322 -2.80 -11.97 20.74
CA PRO A 322 -3.89 -11.56 19.87
C PRO A 322 -4.98 -10.87 20.70
N VAL A 323 -5.36 -9.65 20.30
CA VAL A 323 -6.19 -8.72 21.08
C VAL A 323 -7.05 -7.87 20.18
N THR A 324 -8.17 -7.42 20.72
CA THR A 324 -9.02 -6.44 20.05
C THR A 324 -8.34 -5.07 20.05
N THR A 325 -8.46 -4.38 18.92
CA THR A 325 -7.80 -3.10 18.67
C THR A 325 -8.81 -2.08 18.17
N GLU A 326 -8.61 -0.82 18.52
CA GLU A 326 -9.41 0.29 18.04
C GLU A 326 -8.50 1.49 17.83
N GLY A 327 -8.66 2.20 16.72
CA GLY A 327 -7.81 3.35 16.49
C GLY A 327 -8.13 4.12 15.22
N TRP A 328 -7.34 5.15 14.99
CA TRP A 328 -7.40 5.97 13.81
C TRP A 328 -6.03 6.49 13.40
N SER A 329 -5.94 6.87 12.14
CA SER A 329 -4.82 7.62 11.61
C SER A 329 -5.28 8.73 10.69
N VAL A 330 -4.43 9.75 10.59
CA VAL A 330 -4.59 10.83 9.63
C VAL A 330 -3.23 11.16 9.06
N VAL A 331 -3.18 11.41 7.76
CA VAL A 331 -2.03 11.95 7.05
C VAL A 331 -2.49 13.12 6.20
N GLY A 332 -1.71 14.19 6.21
CA GLY A 332 -1.85 15.28 5.26
C GLY A 332 -0.51 15.65 4.68
N SER A 333 -0.49 15.99 3.40
CA SER A 333 0.68 16.52 2.72
C SER A 333 0.33 17.72 1.87
N TYR A 334 1.34 18.54 1.64
CA TYR A 334 1.29 19.67 0.73
C TYR A 334 2.47 19.58 -0.23
N HIS A 335 2.18 19.56 -1.52
CA HIS A 335 3.15 19.64 -2.60
C HIS A 335 3.16 21.07 -3.13
N PHE A 336 4.30 21.74 -2.97
CA PHE A 336 4.51 23.11 -3.39
C PHE A 336 5.44 23.12 -4.60
N VAL A 337 4.93 23.57 -5.75
CA VAL A 337 5.73 23.76 -6.96
C VAL A 337 6.27 25.18 -6.99
N TRP A 338 7.60 25.32 -6.95
CA TRP A 338 8.28 26.62 -7.11
C TRP A 338 8.48 26.94 -8.59
N SER A 339 8.89 25.94 -9.36
CA SER A 339 9.08 25.99 -10.81
C SER A 339 9.05 24.57 -11.39
N GLU A 340 9.18 24.42 -12.71
CA GLU A 340 9.30 23.12 -13.37
C GLU A 340 10.46 22.27 -12.81
N GLN A 341 11.52 22.93 -12.31
CA GLN A 341 12.72 22.27 -11.81
C GLN A 341 12.77 22.13 -10.30
N TRP A 342 11.91 22.82 -9.54
CA TRP A 342 11.99 22.86 -8.08
C TRP A 342 10.63 22.69 -7.43
N GLU A 343 10.57 21.75 -6.49
CA GLU A 343 9.39 21.51 -5.67
C GLU A 343 9.78 21.22 -4.22
N THR A 344 8.81 21.35 -3.33
CA THR A 344 8.95 21.07 -1.91
C THR A 344 7.71 20.34 -1.45
N ASN A 345 7.91 19.29 -0.67
CA ASN A 345 6.81 18.56 -0.07
C ASN A 345 6.91 18.68 1.45
N VAL A 346 5.78 18.88 2.11
CA VAL A 346 5.67 18.77 3.57
C VAL A 346 4.55 17.81 3.94
N MET A 347 4.75 17.04 5.00
CA MET A 347 3.80 16.04 5.47
C MET A 347 3.72 16.05 6.98
N ALA A 348 2.52 15.83 7.50
CA ALA A 348 2.27 15.45 8.88
C ALA A 348 1.35 14.24 8.93
N SER A 349 1.62 13.29 9.82
CA SER A 349 0.69 12.20 10.10
C SER A 349 0.66 11.84 11.58
N HIS A 350 -0.48 11.30 12.00
CA HIS A 350 -0.72 10.84 13.35
C HIS A 350 -1.40 9.47 13.32
N LEU A 351 -1.00 8.60 14.24
CA LEU A 351 -1.63 7.32 14.52
C LEU A 351 -1.99 7.30 16.00
N ALA A 352 -3.21 6.86 16.29
CA ALA A 352 -3.65 6.50 17.62
C ALA A 352 -4.29 5.12 17.60
N LEU A 353 -3.71 4.19 18.36
CA LEU A 353 -4.19 2.82 18.47
C LEU A 353 -4.31 2.43 19.93
N ASP A 354 -5.50 1.99 20.33
CA ASP A 354 -5.80 1.44 21.63
C ASP A 354 -5.96 -0.06 21.54
N ILE A 355 -5.47 -0.74 22.57
CA ILE A 355 -5.49 -2.19 22.68
C ILE A 355 -6.27 -2.54 23.93
N THR A 356 -7.22 -3.46 23.78
CA THR A 356 -7.98 -3.95 24.92
C THR A 356 -7.42 -5.27 25.41
N LEU A 357 -6.85 -5.23 26.62
CA LEU A 357 -6.40 -6.41 27.35
C LEU A 357 -7.27 -6.64 28.60
N PRO A 358 -7.36 -7.88 29.10
CA PRO A 358 -7.88 -8.11 30.45
C PRO A 358 -7.04 -7.33 31.47
N ARG A 359 -7.67 -6.35 32.16
CA ARG A 359 -7.07 -5.51 33.22
C ARG A 359 -5.99 -4.51 32.77
N ALA A 360 -5.85 -4.26 31.47
CA ALA A 360 -4.96 -3.22 30.95
C ALA A 360 -5.52 -2.63 29.64
N ARG A 361 -5.17 -1.38 29.35
CA ARG A 361 -5.51 -0.70 28.09
C ARG A 361 -4.28 -0.02 27.51
N PRO A 362 -3.31 -0.79 26.98
CA PRO A 362 -2.16 -0.17 26.35
C PRO A 362 -2.58 0.63 25.11
N SER A 363 -1.78 1.65 24.79
CA SER A 363 -2.03 2.50 23.64
C SER A 363 -0.73 2.86 22.94
N VAL A 364 -0.76 2.92 21.61
CA VAL A 364 0.30 3.45 20.77
C VAL A 364 -0.15 4.78 20.19
N ARG A 365 0.71 5.78 20.26
CA ARG A 365 0.55 7.06 19.58
C ARG A 365 1.82 7.33 18.79
N THR A 366 1.68 7.62 17.50
CA THR A 366 2.82 8.03 16.66
C THR A 366 2.50 9.35 15.99
N ARG A 367 3.45 10.28 15.98
CA ARG A 367 3.39 11.53 15.20
C ARG A 367 4.59 11.61 14.30
N ARG A 368 4.37 11.93 13.03
CA ARG A 368 5.41 11.95 12.01
C ARG A 368 5.31 13.21 11.20
N TYR A 369 6.45 13.79 10.89
CA TYR A 369 6.57 14.99 10.10
C TYR A 369 7.72 14.81 9.13
N ALA A 370 7.54 15.25 7.89
CA ALA A 370 8.62 15.26 6.91
C ALA A 370 8.56 16.52 6.06
N ALA A 371 9.72 16.97 5.60
CA ALA A 371 9.84 18.00 4.61
C ALA A 371 10.98 17.65 3.66
N ASN A 372 10.76 17.81 2.35
CA ASN A 372 11.80 17.64 1.36
C ASN A 372 11.82 18.76 0.33
N VAL A 373 12.97 18.89 -0.31
CA VAL A 373 13.16 19.70 -1.51
C VAL A 373 13.64 18.79 -2.62
N ILE A 374 13.04 18.93 -3.80
CA ILE A 374 13.36 18.13 -4.97
C ILE A 374 13.78 19.06 -6.10
N TRP A 375 14.90 18.73 -6.70
CA TRP A 375 15.45 19.38 -7.89
C TRP A 375 15.38 18.42 -9.08
N LYS A 376 14.75 18.89 -10.16
CA LYS A 376 14.58 18.18 -11.43
C LYS A 376 15.35 18.93 -12.51
N PRO A 377 16.67 18.72 -12.67
CA PRO A 377 17.43 19.38 -13.74
C PRO A 377 16.90 19.03 -15.14
N VAL A 378 16.39 17.80 -15.30
CA VAL A 378 15.70 17.29 -16.49
C VAL A 378 14.50 16.45 -16.06
N GLU A 379 13.55 16.22 -16.96
CA GLU A 379 12.28 15.54 -16.70
C GLU A 379 12.44 14.17 -16.03
N ASP A 380 13.41 13.37 -16.51
CA ASP A 380 13.63 11.98 -16.08
C ASP A 380 14.66 11.84 -14.93
N PHE A 381 15.13 12.94 -14.34
CA PHE A 381 16.13 12.88 -13.27
C PHE A 381 15.74 13.77 -12.09
N LYS A 382 15.65 13.16 -10.91
CA LYS A 382 15.33 13.83 -9.65
C LYS A 382 16.47 13.69 -8.65
N LEU A 383 16.76 14.78 -7.96
CA LEU A 383 17.61 14.82 -6.78
C LEU A 383 16.82 15.39 -5.61
N GLY A 384 16.85 14.73 -4.46
CA GLY A 384 16.08 15.15 -3.31
C GLY A 384 16.88 15.13 -2.02
N ALA A 385 16.52 16.04 -1.13
CA ALA A 385 16.96 16.07 0.25
C ALA A 385 15.76 16.15 1.17
N GLU A 386 15.71 15.32 2.20
CA GLU A 386 14.57 15.20 3.10
C GLU A 386 14.99 15.16 4.56
N LEU A 387 14.15 15.75 5.42
CA LEU A 387 14.24 15.64 6.86
C LEU A 387 12.92 15.11 7.41
N GLY A 388 12.99 14.02 8.16
CA GLY A 388 11.86 13.40 8.84
C GLY A 388 12.05 13.40 10.37
N TYR A 389 10.97 13.62 11.10
CA TYR A 389 10.91 13.55 12.55
C TYR A 389 9.75 12.65 12.97
N VAL A 390 9.99 11.77 13.95
CA VAL A 390 8.96 10.95 14.57
C VAL A 390 9.02 11.03 16.08
N GLU A 391 7.85 11.05 16.68
CA GLU A 391 7.61 10.82 18.09
C GLU A 391 6.68 9.62 18.22
N ALA A 392 7.07 8.65 19.04
CA ALA A 392 6.29 7.45 19.32
C ALA A 392 6.14 7.29 20.83
N GLU A 393 4.92 7.11 21.28
CA GLU A 393 4.55 6.91 22.68
C GLU A 393 3.78 5.59 22.80
N LEU A 394 4.23 4.76 23.73
CA LEU A 394 3.63 3.50 24.07
C LEU A 394 3.28 3.52 25.56
N GLU A 395 2.00 3.60 25.85
CA GLU A 395 1.49 3.46 27.21
C GLU A 395 1.12 2.01 27.46
N THR A 396 1.53 1.46 28.61
CA THR A 396 1.32 0.03 28.93
C THR A 396 0.01 -0.23 29.66
N GLY A 397 -0.63 0.82 30.21
CA GLY A 397 -1.97 0.76 30.80
C GLY A 397 -2.17 -0.28 31.92
N GLY A 398 -1.11 -0.73 32.61
CA GLY A 398 -1.17 -1.82 33.60
C GLY A 398 -1.98 -1.48 34.86
N PRO A 399 -2.47 -2.48 35.62
CA PRO A 399 -3.50 -2.34 36.67
C PRO A 399 -3.09 -1.49 37.90
N LEU A 400 -1.87 -0.93 37.92
CA LEU A 400 -1.37 -0.04 38.97
C LEU A 400 -0.51 1.12 38.43
N GLY A 401 -0.42 1.34 37.11
CA GLY A 401 0.46 2.37 36.53
C GLY A 401 1.96 2.15 36.81
N LEU A 402 2.36 0.98 37.31
CA LEU A 402 3.71 0.68 37.81
C LEU A 402 4.76 0.49 36.71
N VAL A 403 4.35 0.30 35.45
CA VAL A 403 5.26 0.23 34.31
C VAL A 403 5.13 1.55 33.55
N LYS A 404 6.13 2.43 33.68
CA LYS A 404 6.19 3.66 32.86
C LYS A 404 6.11 3.29 31.38
N GLY A 405 5.30 4.03 30.64
CA GLY A 405 5.27 3.94 29.17
C GLY A 405 6.64 4.21 28.56
N ILE A 406 6.83 3.75 27.33
CA ILE A 406 8.04 3.98 26.55
C ILE A 406 7.72 5.10 25.57
N SER A 407 8.45 6.21 25.66
CA SER A 407 8.36 7.31 24.69
C SER A 407 9.70 7.45 23.98
N GLY A 408 9.67 7.63 22.67
CA GLY A 408 10.85 7.77 21.84
C GLY A 408 10.70 8.85 20.78
N ARG A 409 11.84 9.47 20.44
CA ARG A 409 11.93 10.46 19.36
C ARG A 409 13.11 10.14 18.47
N ALA A 410 12.95 10.37 17.19
CA ALA A 410 14.02 10.22 16.23
C ALA A 410 13.91 11.23 15.08
N LEU A 411 15.08 11.61 14.59
CA LEU A 411 15.27 12.47 13.43
C LEU A 411 16.02 11.67 12.36
N ALA A 412 15.54 11.71 11.13
CA ALA A 412 16.17 11.06 9.99
C ALA A 412 16.37 12.06 8.85
N GLY A 413 17.57 12.06 8.26
CA GLY A 413 17.87 12.82 7.05
C GLY A 413 18.09 11.87 5.88
N TYR A 414 17.65 12.28 4.70
CA TYR A 414 17.81 11.53 3.45
C TYR A 414 18.42 12.41 2.37
N LEU A 415 19.26 11.79 1.54
CA LEU A 415 19.66 12.30 0.24
C LEU A 415 19.35 11.22 -0.78
N TYR A 416 18.67 11.55 -1.87
CA TYR A 416 18.30 10.56 -2.87
C TYR A 416 18.41 11.09 -4.28
N ALA A 417 18.62 10.16 -5.20
CA ALA A 417 18.65 10.39 -6.63
C ALA A 417 17.81 9.31 -7.32
N THR A 418 16.96 9.71 -8.25
CA THR A 418 16.11 8.79 -9.02
C THR A 418 16.17 9.16 -10.50
N VAL A 419 16.35 8.16 -11.34
CA VAL A 419 16.20 8.26 -12.79
C VAL A 419 14.99 7.43 -13.20
N THR A 420 14.08 8.02 -13.97
CA THR A 420 12.92 7.32 -14.56
C THR A 420 13.18 7.06 -16.03
N PHE A 421 12.57 6.00 -16.56
CA PHE A 421 12.69 5.64 -17.97
C PHE A 421 11.42 4.97 -18.46
#